data_AF-A0A2G0X6R0-F1
#
_entry.id   AF-A0A2G0X6R0-F1
#
_cell.length_a   1.000
_cell.length_b   1.000
_cell.length_c   1.000
_cell.angle_alpha   90.00
_cell.angle_beta   90.00
_cell.angle_gamma   90.00
#
_symmetry.space_group_name_H-M   'P 1'
#
loop_
_entity.id
_entity.type
_entity.pdbx_description
1 polymer ?
#
loop_
_entity_poly.entity_id
_entity_poly.type
_entity_poly.pdbx_seq_one_letter_code
_entity_poly.pdbx_strand_id
1 'polypeptide(L)'
;MNFNESLRSAAHIGALLTQRSIAFARSEMKVFLGCALGCYVGFIVLFLLKADSETATFGDFLRVIHSSSNIAASFIAAALSIVLRRLFPRK
;
A
#
# COMPACT_ATOMS: atom_id res chain seq x y z
N MET A 1 9.74 33.58 22.51
CA MET A 1 9.73 33.10 21.12
C MET A 1 8.65 33.85 20.38
N ASN A 2 8.98 34.55 19.30
CA ASN A 2 8.03 35.39 18.57
C ASN A 2 7.04 34.50 17.78
N PHE A 3 5.78 34.94 17.64
CA PHE A 3 4.77 34.23 16.84
C PHE A 3 5.23 34.02 15.39
N ASN A 4 5.90 35.03 14.81
CA ASN A 4 6.45 34.94 13.46
C ASN A 4 7.57 33.89 13.33
N GLU A 5 8.44 33.77 14.34
CA GLU A 5 9.47 32.72 14.39
C GLU A 5 8.85 31.33 14.56
N SER A 6 7.78 31.23 15.35
CA SER A 6 7.03 29.97 15.53
C SER A 6 6.36 29.52 14.23
N LEU A 7 5.74 30.43 13.48
CA LEU A 7 5.16 30.15 12.17
C LEU A 7 6.23 29.71 11.15
N ARG A 8 7.36 30.42 11.12
CA ARG A 8 8.46 30.09 10.20
C ARG A 8 9.09 28.72 10.53
N SER A 9 9.23 28.42 11.82
CA SER A 9 9.69 27.11 12.29
C SER A 9 8.69 25.99 11.94
N ALA A 10 7.39 26.20 12.17
CA ALA A 10 6.35 25.23 11.82
C ALA A 10 6.28 24.97 10.30
N ALA A 11 6.39 26.00 9.48
CA ALA A 11 6.44 25.86 8.02
C ALA A 11 7.67 25.07 7.57
N HIS A 12 8.83 25.32 8.18
CA HIS A 12 10.06 24.59 7.89
C HIS A 12 9.96 23.11 8.28
N ILE A 13 9.42 22.81 9.48
CA ILE A 13 9.16 21.44 9.96
C ILE A 13 8.15 20.74 9.03
N GLY A 14 7.08 21.43 8.63
CA GLY A 14 6.07 20.92 7.70
C GLY A 14 6.67 20.56 6.33
N ALA A 15 7.51 21.43 5.77
CA ALA A 15 8.22 21.16 4.51
C ALA A 15 9.14 19.94 4.63
N LEU A 16 9.87 19.81 5.73
CA LEU A 16 10.80 18.70 5.98
C LEU A 16 10.06 17.36 6.16
N LEU A 17 8.93 17.36 6.86
CA LEU A 17 8.04 16.19 6.98
C LEU A 17 7.46 15.78 5.62
N THR A 18 7.04 16.75 4.81
CA THR A 18 6.49 16.52 3.47
C THR A 18 7.55 15.93 2.53
N GLN A 19 8.77 16.47 2.55
CA GLN A 19 9.86 15.95 1.74
C GLN A 19 10.23 14.51 2.13
N ARG A 20 10.28 14.21 3.43
CA ARG A 20 10.58 12.88 3.95
C ARG A 20 9.47 11.87 3.65
N SER A 21 8.22 12.30 3.71
CA SER A 21 7.06 11.46 3.36
C SER A 21 6.99 11.17 1.88
N ILE A 22 7.30 12.15 1.01
CA ILE A 22 7.39 11.96 -0.44
C ILE A 22 8.50 10.97 -0.78
N ALA A 23 9.70 11.13 -0.20
CA ALA A 23 10.81 10.22 -0.46
C ALA A 23 10.48 8.78 -0.03
N PHE A 24 9.88 8.62 1.15
CA PHE A 24 9.42 7.32 1.65
C PHE A 24 8.32 6.72 0.79
N ALA A 25 7.30 7.51 0.44
CA ALA A 25 6.23 7.10 -0.48
C ALA A 25 6.84 6.64 -1.81
N ARG A 26 7.84 7.33 -2.35
CA ARG A 26 8.43 6.99 -3.64
C ARG A 26 9.25 5.70 -3.65
N SER A 27 9.96 5.36 -2.56
CA SER A 27 10.74 4.12 -2.50
C SER A 27 9.89 2.94 -2.04
N GLU A 28 9.06 3.14 -1.01
CA GLU A 28 8.38 2.06 -0.32
C GLU A 28 7.01 1.77 -0.92
N MET A 29 6.27 2.77 -1.42
CA MET A 29 5.03 2.47 -2.17
C MET A 29 5.32 1.74 -3.47
N LYS A 30 6.51 1.89 -4.09
CA LYS A 30 6.85 1.14 -5.31
C LYS A 30 7.03 -0.34 -5.03
N VAL A 31 7.83 -0.68 -4.03
CA VAL A 31 8.05 -2.08 -3.61
C VAL A 31 6.74 -2.68 -3.15
N PHE A 32 6.00 -1.92 -2.36
CA PHE A 32 4.72 -2.34 -1.81
C PHE A 32 3.64 -2.52 -2.89
N LEU A 33 3.53 -1.61 -3.86
CA LEU A 33 2.65 -1.73 -5.02
C LEU A 33 3.05 -2.94 -5.87
N GLY A 34 4.34 -3.17 -6.06
CA GLY A 34 4.87 -4.36 -6.72
C GLY A 34 4.47 -5.64 -6.00
N CYS A 35 4.57 -5.70 -4.68
CA CYS A 35 4.11 -6.84 -3.88
C CYS A 35 2.59 -7.03 -3.98
N ALA A 36 1.79 -5.96 -3.89
CA ALA A 36 0.33 -6.06 -3.98
C ALA A 36 -0.13 -6.55 -5.36
N LEU A 37 0.45 -6.00 -6.44
CA LEU A 37 0.23 -6.48 -7.82
C LEU A 37 0.72 -7.92 -8.00
N GLY A 38 1.89 -8.24 -7.46
CA GLY A 38 2.47 -9.58 -7.52
C GLY A 38 1.60 -10.62 -6.82
N CYS A 39 1.07 -10.32 -5.63
CA CYS A 39 0.11 -11.18 -4.96
C CYS A 39 -1.17 -11.31 -5.79
N TYR A 40 -1.73 -10.19 -6.27
CA TYR A 40 -2.96 -10.21 -7.05
C TYR A 40 -2.85 -11.07 -8.31
N VAL A 41 -1.84 -10.80 -9.14
CA VAL A 41 -1.60 -11.55 -10.39
C VAL A 41 -1.15 -12.98 -10.09
N GLY A 42 -0.29 -13.17 -9.10
CA GLY A 42 0.24 -14.48 -8.73
C GLY A 42 -0.85 -15.47 -8.31
N PHE A 43 -1.83 -15.03 -7.50
CA PHE A 43 -2.96 -15.89 -7.13
C PHE A 43 -3.84 -16.26 -8.32
N ILE A 44 -4.08 -15.33 -9.24
CA ILE A 44 -4.83 -15.60 -10.47
C ILE A 44 -4.10 -16.60 -11.36
N VAL A 45 -2.79 -16.43 -11.57
CA VAL A 45 -1.97 -17.35 -12.39
C VAL A 45 -1.90 -18.73 -11.75
N LEU A 46 -1.70 -18.82 -10.43
CA LEU A 46 -1.69 -20.09 -9.71
C LEU A 46 -3.04 -20.82 -9.80
N PHE A 47 -4.15 -20.08 -9.75
CA PHE A 47 -5.47 -20.64 -9.97
C PHE A 47 -5.60 -21.20 -11.39
N LEU A 48 -5.24 -20.41 -12.41
CA LEU A 48 -5.30 -20.85 -13.81
C LEU A 48 -4.42 -22.09 -14.07
N LEU A 49 -3.25 -22.19 -13.44
CA LEU A 49 -2.35 -23.34 -13.57
C LEU A 49 -2.89 -24.62 -12.91
N LYS A 50 -3.71 -24.47 -11.87
CA LYS A 50 -4.30 -25.61 -11.12
C LYS A 50 -5.74 -25.91 -11.50
N ALA A 51 -6.39 -24.99 -12.22
CA ALA A 51 -7.76 -25.13 -12.65
C ALA A 51 -7.85 -26.29 -13.63
N ASP A 52 -8.70 -27.25 -13.29
CA ASP A 52 -9.09 -28.30 -14.20
C ASP A 52 -10.04 -27.70 -15.24
N SER A 53 -9.64 -27.73 -16.51
CA SER A 53 -10.39 -27.12 -17.61
C SER A 53 -11.78 -27.72 -17.82
N GLU A 54 -12.04 -28.94 -17.33
CA GLU A 54 -13.35 -29.60 -17.47
C GLU A 54 -14.35 -29.17 -16.39
N THR A 55 -13.87 -28.66 -15.25
CA THR A 55 -14.71 -28.36 -14.08
C THR A 55 -14.64 -26.92 -13.60
N ALA A 56 -13.60 -26.17 -13.98
CA ALA A 56 -13.42 -24.79 -13.56
C ALA A 56 -14.51 -23.88 -14.17
N THR A 57 -15.25 -23.19 -13.31
CA THR A 57 -16.31 -22.28 -13.74
C THR A 57 -15.84 -20.83 -13.76
N PHE A 58 -16.55 -19.99 -14.50
CA PHE A 58 -16.38 -18.53 -14.42
C PHE A 58 -16.60 -17.99 -13.00
N GLY A 59 -17.48 -18.63 -12.20
CA GLY A 59 -17.71 -18.27 -10.81
C GLY A 59 -16.48 -18.48 -9.92
N ASP A 60 -15.72 -19.54 -10.15
CA ASP A 60 -14.47 -19.81 -9.43
C ASP A 60 -13.41 -18.76 -9.75
N PHE A 61 -13.33 -18.35 -11.02
CA PHE A 61 -12.46 -17.26 -11.45
C PHE A 61 -12.82 -15.93 -10.76
N LEU A 62 -14.11 -15.57 -10.70
CA LEU A 62 -14.56 -14.38 -9.98
C LEU A 62 -14.24 -14.44 -8.48
N ARG A 63 -14.38 -15.62 -7.86
CA ARG A 63 -14.07 -15.82 -6.45
C ARG A 63 -12.56 -15.63 -6.18
N VAL A 64 -11.70 -16.08 -7.08
CA VAL A 64 -10.25 -15.90 -6.98
C VAL A 64 -9.88 -14.42 -7.16
N ILE A 65 -10.46 -13.74 -8.15
CA ILE A 65 -10.25 -12.29 -8.32
C ILE A 65 -10.63 -11.56 -7.04
N HIS A 66 -11.82 -11.81 -6.51
CA HIS A 66 -12.32 -11.14 -5.31
C HIS A 66 -11.45 -11.43 -4.07
N SER A 67 -11.05 -12.69 -3.88
CA SER A 67 -10.14 -13.08 -2.81
C SER A 67 -8.77 -12.39 -2.95
N SER A 68 -8.22 -12.35 -4.16
CA SER A 68 -6.94 -11.72 -4.46
C SER A 68 -7.00 -10.19 -4.25
N SER A 69 -8.12 -9.56 -4.60
CA SER A 69 -8.37 -8.14 -4.32
C SER A 69 -8.39 -7.84 -2.83
N ASN A 70 -9.02 -8.70 -2.01
CA ASN A 70 -9.04 -8.53 -0.55
C ASN A 70 -7.63 -8.62 0.05
N ILE A 71 -6.81 -9.52 -0.45
CA ILE A 71 -5.41 -9.66 -0.03
C ILE A 71 -4.63 -8.38 -0.40
N ALA A 72 -4.74 -7.93 -1.66
CA ALA A 72 -4.08 -6.70 -2.11
C ALA A 72 -4.51 -5.46 -1.30
N ALA A 73 -5.80 -5.33 -1.00
CA ALA A 73 -6.34 -4.25 -0.16
C ALA A 73 -5.79 -4.31 1.28
N SER A 74 -5.68 -5.52 1.85
CA SER A 74 -5.12 -5.72 3.20
C SER A 74 -3.66 -5.29 3.27
N PHE A 75 -2.88 -5.61 2.23
CA PHE A 75 -1.52 -5.10 2.09
C PHE A 75 -1.53 -3.57 2.06
N ILE A 76 -2.41 -2.94 1.24
CA ILE A 76 -2.44 -1.47 1.08
C ILE A 76 -2.74 -0.80 2.42
N ALA A 77 -3.69 -1.35 3.17
CA ALA A 77 -4.03 -0.87 4.50
C ALA A 77 -2.85 -1.00 5.48
N ALA A 78 -2.11 -2.12 5.44
CA ALA A 78 -0.93 -2.33 6.28
C ALA A 78 0.17 -1.31 5.97
N ALA A 79 0.45 -1.05 4.68
CA ALA A 79 1.42 -0.03 4.27
C ALA A 79 1.01 1.37 4.73
N LEU A 80 -0.26 1.72 4.55
CA LEU A 80 -0.79 3.01 5.00
C LEU A 80 -0.67 3.17 6.51
N SER A 81 -0.91 2.10 7.29
CA SER A 81 -0.73 2.09 8.74
C SER A 81 0.73 2.35 9.15
N ILE A 82 1.70 1.73 8.47
CA ILE A 82 3.14 1.98 8.71
C ILE A 82 3.51 3.42 8.38
N VAL A 83 3.04 3.93 7.23
CA VAL A 83 3.26 5.33 6.80
C VAL A 83 2.72 6.30 7.86
N LEU A 84 1.48 6.10 8.29
CA LEU A 84 0.83 6.95 9.30
C LEU A 84 1.55 6.89 10.64
N ARG A 85 1.97 5.70 11.10
CA ARG A 85 2.71 5.55 12.36
C ARG A 85 4.09 6.22 12.31
N ARG A 86 4.77 6.25 11.16
CA ARG A 86 6.05 6.96 10.99
C ARG A 86 5.89 8.47 10.89
N LEU A 87 4.81 8.94 10.27
CA LEU A 87 4.48 10.37 10.15
C LEU A 87 4.01 10.98 11.47
N PHE A 88 3.25 10.21 12.25
CA PHE A 88 2.74 10.59 13.56
C PHE A 88 3.29 9.63 14.63
N PRO A 89 4.59 9.70 14.96
CA PRO A 89 5.13 8.91 16.04
C PRO A 89 4.39 9.32 17.32
N ARG A 90 3.68 8.38 17.94
CA ARG A 90 3.09 8.58 19.27
C ARG A 90 4.24 8.93 20.21
N LYS A 91 4.21 10.15 20.76
CA LYS A 91 4.99 10.54 21.94
C LYS A 91 4.58 9.70 23.13
#